data_AF-A0A2J6X6I3-F1
#
_entry.id   AF-A0A2J6X6I3-F1
#
_cell.length_a   1.000
_cell.length_b   1.000
_cell.length_c   1.000
_cell.angle_alpha   90.00
_cell.angle_beta   90.00
_cell.angle_gamma   90.00
#
_symmetry.space_group_name_H-M   'P 1'
#
loop_
_entity.id
_entity.type
_entity.pdbx_description
1 polymer ?
#
loop_
_entity_poly.entity_id
_entity_poly.type
_entity_poly.pdbx_seq_one_letter_code
_entity_poly.pdbx_strand_id
1 'polypeptide(L)' 'GLSAGPAANYLPADKSNILAETPLANGGETVEVTFTAPAAGSYLFICTVPGHYPLMQGKLIVK' A
#
# COMPACT_ATOMS: atom_id res chain seq x y z
N GLY A 1 -10.31 0.03 4.74
CA GLY A 1 -9.43 1.06 4.16
C GLY A 1 -10.22 2.22 3.62
N LEU A 2 -11.02 1.99 2.59
CA LEU A 2 -11.81 3.03 1.90
C LEU A 2 -12.65 3.93 2.84
N SER A 3 -13.24 3.36 3.90
CA SER A 3 -14.02 4.10 4.90
C SER A 3 -13.19 4.81 5.99
N ALA A 4 -11.88 4.53 6.08
CA ALA A 4 -10.99 5.13 7.09
C ALA A 4 -10.58 6.57 6.74
N GLY A 5 -10.70 6.93 5.45
CA GLY A 5 -10.44 8.29 4.97
C GLY A 5 -8.95 8.68 4.92
N PRO A 6 -8.67 9.92 4.48
CA PRO A 6 -7.31 10.39 4.23
C PRO A 6 -6.45 10.48 5.49
N ALA A 7 -7.03 10.78 6.65
CA ALA A 7 -6.29 10.83 7.93
C ALA A 7 -5.69 9.48 8.34
N ALA A 8 -6.27 8.39 7.85
CA ALA A 8 -5.77 7.03 8.03
C ALA A 8 -5.07 6.48 6.77
N ASN A 9 -4.68 7.34 5.82
CA ASN A 9 -4.09 6.98 4.53
C ASN A 9 -4.95 6.00 3.69
N TYR A 10 -6.27 5.99 3.92
CA TYR A 10 -7.20 5.00 3.35
C TYR A 10 -6.85 3.54 3.67
N LEU A 11 -6.13 3.29 4.78
CA LEU A 11 -5.78 1.96 5.24
C LEU A 11 -6.80 1.43 6.25
N PRO A 12 -7.09 0.11 6.26
CA PRO A 12 -7.91 -0.50 7.31
C PRO A 12 -7.22 -0.39 8.68
N ALA A 13 -8.03 -0.40 9.75
CA ALA A 13 -7.51 -0.48 11.12
C ALA A 13 -6.82 -1.83 11.38
N ASP A 14 -7.35 -2.92 10.85
CA ASP A 14 -6.68 -4.22 10.83
C ASP A 14 -5.66 -4.26 9.69
N LYS A 15 -4.38 -4.40 10.08
CA LYS A 15 -3.22 -4.41 9.17
C LYS A 15 -2.56 -5.79 9.07
N SER A 16 -3.19 -6.84 9.57
CA SER A 16 -2.64 -8.21 9.57
C SER A 16 -2.21 -8.73 8.20
N ASN A 17 -2.80 -8.21 7.11
CA ASN A 17 -2.49 -8.56 5.73
C ASN A 17 -1.60 -7.54 4.99
N ILE A 18 -0.99 -6.59 5.72
CA ILE A 18 -0.15 -5.53 5.15
C ILE A 18 1.30 -5.77 5.60
N LEU A 19 2.18 -6.04 4.64
CA LEU A 19 3.61 -6.22 4.92
C LEU A 19 4.34 -4.89 5.14
N ALA A 20 3.98 -3.88 4.34
CA ALA A 20 4.51 -2.54 4.39
C ALA A 20 3.51 -1.56 3.78
N GLU A 21 3.60 -0.30 4.19
CA GLU A 21 2.77 0.79 3.72
C GLU A 21 3.59 2.08 3.67
N THR A 22 3.34 2.93 2.68
CA THR A 22 3.83 4.30 2.70
C THR A 22 2.82 5.20 3.41
N PRO A 23 3.22 6.41 3.82
CA PRO A 23 2.28 7.52 3.97
C PRO A 23 1.52 7.77 2.66
N LEU A 24 0.37 8.46 2.74
CA LEU A 24 -0.32 8.94 1.55
C LEU A 24 0.49 10.08 0.92
N ALA A 25 0.96 9.89 -0.32
CA ALA A 25 1.57 10.96 -1.10
C ALA A 25 0.49 11.85 -1.73
N ASN A 26 0.58 13.17 -1.52
CA ASN A 26 -0.25 14.15 -2.22
C ASN A 26 0.42 14.62 -3.52
N GLY A 27 -0.26 15.47 -4.28
CA GLY A 27 0.26 16.01 -5.54
C GLY A 27 1.60 16.73 -5.35
N GLY A 28 2.64 16.26 -6.04
CA GLY A 28 3.99 16.82 -5.98
C GLY A 28 4.85 16.28 -4.83
N GLU A 29 4.30 15.41 -3.97
CA GLU A 29 5.05 14.77 -2.89
C GLU A 29 5.64 13.42 -3.33
N THR A 30 6.79 13.10 -2.75
CA THR A 30 7.41 11.77 -2.82
C THR A 30 7.50 11.22 -1.40
N VAL A 31 7.07 9.98 -1.23
CA VAL A 31 7.12 9.25 0.04
C VAL A 31 7.80 7.91 -0.17
N GLU A 32 8.46 7.40 0.87
CA GLU A 32 9.22 6.17 0.81
C GLU A 32 8.91 5.29 2.03
N VAL A 33 9.10 3.98 1.86
CA VAL A 33 9.08 3.00 2.96
C VAL A 33 10.23 2.01 2.76
N THR A 34 10.94 1.71 3.84
CA THR A 34 11.97 0.68 3.89
C THR A 34 11.48 -0.46 4.77
N PHE A 35 11.48 -1.67 4.24
CA PHE A 35 11.04 -2.87 4.96
C PHE A 35 11.89 -4.07 4.55
N THR A 36 11.95 -5.08 5.39
CA THR A 36 12.64 -6.35 5.09
C THR A 36 11.82 -7.14 4.08
N ALA A 37 12.46 -7.60 3.00
CA ALA A 37 11.80 -8.44 2.02
C ALA A 37 11.25 -9.72 2.69
N PRO A 38 9.99 -10.11 2.38
CA PRO A 38 9.40 -11.33 2.92
C PRO A 38 10.04 -12.59 2.29
N ALA A 39 9.50 -13.76 2.61
CA ALA A 39 9.90 -15.00 1.96
C ALA A 39 9.70 -14.95 0.42
N ALA A 40 10.34 -15.87 -0.30
CA ALA A 40 10.13 -16.01 -1.73
C ALA A 40 8.64 -16.19 -2.06
N GLY A 41 8.14 -15.43 -3.04
CA GLY A 41 6.71 -15.38 -3.33
C GLY A 41 6.29 -14.17 -4.17
N SER A 42 4.99 -14.09 -4.44
CA SER A 42 4.35 -12.98 -5.14
C SER A 42 3.41 -12.24 -4.19
N TYR A 43 3.66 -10.94 -4.01
CA TYR A 43 2.91 -10.09 -3.10
C TYR A 43 2.24 -8.97 -3.87
N LEU A 44 0.98 -8.70 -3.54
CA LEU A 44 0.19 -7.65 -4.19
C LEU A 44 0.62 -6.28 -3.63
N PHE A 45 0.97 -5.36 -4.53
CA PHE A 45 1.25 -3.96 -4.22
C PHE A 45 0.15 -3.10 -4.84
N ILE A 46 -0.54 -2.28 -4.05
CA ILE A 46 -1.73 -1.54 -4.47
C ILE A 46 -1.76 -0.13 -3.90
N CYS A 47 -2.43 0.77 -4.63
CA CYS A 47 -2.92 2.03 -4.06
C CYS A 47 -4.32 1.80 -3.47
N THR A 48 -4.50 2.07 -2.18
CA THR A 48 -5.76 1.88 -1.46
C THR A 48 -6.69 3.10 -1.52
N VAL A 49 -6.28 4.19 -2.18
CA VAL A 49 -7.12 5.37 -2.42
C VAL A 49 -8.40 4.93 -3.17
N PRO A 50 -9.59 5.39 -2.75
CA PRO A 50 -10.83 5.00 -3.38
C PRO A 50 -10.84 5.18 -4.90
N GLY A 51 -11.07 4.08 -5.62
CA GLY A 51 -11.13 4.05 -7.08
C GLY A 51 -9.79 3.86 -7.80
N HIS A 52 -8.65 3.88 -7.09
CA HIS A 52 -7.32 3.81 -7.75
C HIS A 52 -6.86 2.37 -8.02
N TYR A 53 -7.15 1.43 -7.12
CA TYR A 53 -6.73 0.02 -7.21
C TYR A 53 -6.92 -0.65 -8.59
N PRO A 54 -8.05 -0.47 -9.31
CA PRO A 54 -8.26 -1.13 -10.61
C PRO A 54 -7.15 -0.86 -11.64
N LEU A 55 -6.49 0.31 -11.55
CA LEU A 55 -5.39 0.71 -12.44
C LEU A 55 -4.04 0.75 -11.71
N MET A 56 -4.03 1.05 -10.41
CA MET A 56 -2.83 1.20 -9.59
C MET A 56 -2.57 -0.05 -8.75
N GLN A 57 -2.15 -1.12 -9.42
CA GLN A 57 -1.72 -2.34 -8.78
C GLN A 57 -0.51 -2.96 -9.49
N GLY A 58 0.27 -3.75 -8.75
CA GLY A 58 1.42 -4.47 -9.25
C GLY A 58 1.76 -5.67 -8.37
N LYS A 59 2.78 -6.44 -8.78
CA LYS A 59 3.28 -7.57 -8.00
C LYS A 59 4.73 -7.33 -7.60
N LEU A 60 5.00 -7.40 -6.30
CA LEU A 60 6.35 -7.56 -5.78
C LEU A 60 6.70 -9.05 -5.82
N ILE A 61 7.74 -9.40 -6.58
CA ILE A 61 8.23 -10.78 -6.68
C ILE A 61 9.54 -10.89 -5.91
N VAL A 62 9.53 -11.70 -4.86
CA VAL A 62 10.74 -12.09 -4.14
C VAL A 62 11.16 -13.47 -4.66
N LYS A 63 12.40 -13.59 -5.12
CA LYS A 63 12.99 -14.81 -5.69
C LYS A 63 13.99 -15.43 -4.73
#